data_AF-H9FJ60-F1
#
_entry.id   AF-H9FJ60-F1
#
_cell.length_a   1.000
_cell.length_b   1.000
_cell.length_c   1.000
_cell.angle_alpha   90.00
_cell.angle_beta   90.00
_cell.angle_gamma   90.00
#
_symmetry.space_group_name_H-M   'P 1'
#
loop_
_entity.id
_entity.type
_entity.pdbx_description
1 polymer ?
#
loop_
_entity_poly.entity_id
_entity_poly.type
_entity_poly.pdbx_seq_one_letter_code
_entity_poly.pdbx_strand_id
1 'polypeptide(L)'
;PEPEPVKEEKLSPEPILVDTPSPSPMETSGCAPAEEDLCQAFSDVILAVNDVDAEDGADPNLCSEYVKDIYAYLRQLEEEQAVRPKYLLGREVTGNMRAILIDWLVQVQMKFRLLQETMYMTVSIIDRFMQNNCVPKKMLQLVGVTAMFIASKYEEMYPPEIGDFAFVTDNTYTKHQIRQMEMKILRALNFGLGRPLPLHFLRRASK
;
A
#
# COMPACT_ATOMS: atom_id res chain seq x y z
N PRO A 1 0.51 27.16 68.29
CA PRO A 1 1.76 26.90 67.54
C PRO A 1 1.54 25.73 66.59
N GLU A 2 1.02 26.05 65.40
CA GLU A 2 0.88 25.13 64.27
C GLU A 2 2.26 24.83 63.68
N PRO A 3 2.57 23.60 63.24
CA PRO A 3 3.79 23.32 62.51
C PRO A 3 3.67 23.76 61.04
N GLU A 4 4.68 24.52 60.61
CA GLU A 4 4.88 25.12 59.28
C GLU A 4 5.04 24.08 58.14
N PRO A 5 4.74 24.48 56.88
CA PRO A 5 4.65 23.55 55.75
C PRO A 5 6.01 23.12 55.19
N VAL A 6 6.07 21.86 54.75
CA VAL A 6 7.19 21.25 54.03
C VAL A 6 7.35 21.94 52.67
N LYS A 7 8.55 22.48 52.41
CA LYS A 7 8.94 23.07 51.12
C LYS A 7 9.15 21.97 50.08
N GLU A 8 8.39 22.04 48.99
CA GLU A 8 8.62 21.25 47.78
C GLU A 8 9.91 21.72 47.08
N GLU A 9 10.86 20.80 46.92
CA GLU A 9 12.10 21.02 46.20
C GLU A 9 11.84 20.83 44.70
N LYS A 10 11.87 21.94 43.97
CA LYS A 10 11.57 22.03 42.54
C LYS A 10 12.80 21.59 41.74
N LEU A 11 12.89 20.31 41.39
CA LEU A 11 13.93 19.82 40.48
C LEU A 11 13.61 20.25 39.04
N SER A 12 14.36 21.21 38.51
CA SER A 12 14.37 21.55 37.08
C SER A 12 15.09 20.47 36.27
N PRO A 13 14.51 19.91 35.20
CA PRO A 13 15.26 19.00 34.35
C PRO A 13 16.21 19.79 33.42
N GLU A 14 17.51 19.48 33.53
CA GLU A 14 18.55 19.94 32.61
C GLU A 14 18.31 19.40 31.19
N PRO A 15 18.62 20.17 30.13
CA PRO A 15 18.45 19.74 28.76
C PRO A 15 19.55 18.76 28.35
N ILE A 16 19.16 17.53 27.99
CA ILE A 16 20.05 16.55 27.36
C ILE A 16 20.25 16.98 25.90
N LEU A 17 21.44 17.48 25.58
CA LEU A 17 21.91 17.69 24.22
C LEU A 17 22.14 16.33 23.56
N VAL A 18 21.26 15.95 22.63
CA VAL A 18 21.51 14.85 21.69
C VAL A 18 21.81 15.47 20.32
N ASP A 19 23.10 15.61 20.03
CA ASP A 19 23.58 15.90 18.68
C ASP A 19 23.23 14.73 17.75
N THR A 20 22.23 14.91 16.90
CA THR A 20 22.08 14.13 15.68
C THR A 20 21.92 15.09 14.50
N PRO A 21 22.77 15.01 13.47
CA PRO A 21 22.67 15.92 12.33
C PRO A 21 21.39 15.60 11.54
N SER A 22 20.54 16.62 11.41
CA SER A 22 19.38 16.61 10.51
C SER A 22 19.86 16.53 9.05
N PRO A 23 19.35 15.61 8.21
CA PRO A 23 19.78 15.55 6.82
C PRO A 23 19.20 16.75 6.05
N SER A 24 20.11 17.52 5.45
CA SER A 24 19.82 18.72 4.65
C SER A 24 19.18 18.38 3.28
N PRO A 25 18.55 19.35 2.59
CA PRO A 25 17.74 19.07 1.40
C PRO A 25 18.59 18.63 0.20
N MET A 26 18.09 17.63 -0.52
CA MET A 26 18.80 16.90 -1.57
C MET A 26 19.02 17.75 -2.83
N GLU A 27 20.28 17.95 -3.23
CA GLU A 27 20.63 18.47 -4.55
C GLU A 27 20.38 17.40 -5.63
N THR A 28 19.85 17.83 -6.77
CA THR A 28 19.59 16.97 -7.92
C THR A 28 20.56 17.31 -9.04
N SER A 29 21.50 16.42 -9.33
CA SER A 29 22.37 16.54 -10.50
C SER A 29 22.58 15.18 -11.16
N GLY A 30 22.12 15.10 -12.42
CA GLY A 30 22.78 14.36 -13.48
C GLY A 30 22.50 12.86 -13.58
N CYS A 31 21.48 12.47 -14.36
CA CYS A 31 21.61 11.27 -15.18
C CYS A 31 20.77 11.43 -16.46
N ALA A 32 21.46 11.49 -17.60
CA ALA A 32 20.88 11.47 -18.93
C ALA A 32 20.51 10.03 -19.33
N PRO A 33 19.53 9.80 -20.22
CA PRO A 33 19.09 8.46 -20.58
C PRO A 33 20.04 7.81 -21.59
N ALA A 34 20.42 6.55 -21.33
CA ALA A 34 21.06 5.67 -22.30
C ALA A 34 19.99 4.94 -23.15
N GLU A 35 20.42 4.53 -24.34
CA GLU A 35 19.64 4.21 -25.54
C GLU A 35 18.67 3.03 -25.43
N GLU A 36 17.61 3.08 -26.25
CA GLU A 36 16.51 2.11 -26.36
C GLU A 36 16.96 0.81 -27.06
N ASP A 37 17.22 -0.24 -26.28
CA ASP A 37 17.17 -1.62 -26.76
C ASP A 37 15.78 -2.19 -26.39
N LEU A 38 14.88 -2.27 -27.37
CA LEU A 38 13.53 -2.80 -27.18
C LEU A 38 13.60 -4.32 -26.98
N CYS A 39 13.49 -4.77 -25.72
CA CYS A 39 13.27 -6.16 -25.39
C CYS A 39 12.04 -6.70 -26.14
N GLN A 40 12.25 -7.67 -27.03
CA GLN A 40 11.15 -8.46 -27.59
C GLN A 40 10.34 -9.07 -26.44
N ALA A 41 9.04 -8.77 -26.41
CA ALA A 41 8.15 -9.27 -25.38
C ALA A 41 8.05 -10.80 -25.48
N PHE A 42 8.15 -11.47 -24.32
CA PHE A 42 8.06 -12.93 -24.17
C PHE A 42 6.76 -13.55 -24.72
N SER A 43 5.77 -12.73 -25.08
CA SER A 43 4.44 -13.15 -25.54
C SER A 43 4.40 -13.80 -26.92
N ASP A 44 5.43 -13.62 -27.75
CA ASP A 44 5.40 -14.08 -29.16
C ASP A 44 5.84 -15.54 -29.34
N VAL A 45 6.26 -16.21 -28.26
CA VAL A 45 6.51 -17.64 -28.25
C VAL A 45 5.27 -18.34 -27.70
N ILE A 46 4.44 -18.91 -28.58
CA ILE A 46 3.38 -19.85 -28.16
C ILE A 46 4.09 -21.11 -27.64
N LEU A 47 4.44 -21.10 -26.36
CA LEU A 47 4.82 -22.30 -25.63
C LEU A 47 3.58 -23.21 -25.60
N ALA A 48 3.76 -24.49 -25.92
CA ALA A 48 2.75 -25.49 -25.64
C ALA A 48 2.60 -25.58 -24.11
N VAL A 49 1.68 -24.80 -23.55
CA VAL A 49 1.47 -24.74 -22.10
C VAL A 49 0.81 -26.05 -21.69
N ASN A 50 1.55 -26.90 -20.98
CA ASN A 50 1.01 -28.10 -20.35
C ASN A 50 -0.13 -27.70 -19.39
N ASP A 51 -1.19 -28.51 -19.29
CA ASP A 51 -2.26 -28.26 -18.32
C ASP A 51 -1.69 -28.44 -16.91
N VAL A 52 -1.46 -27.31 -16.24
CA VAL A 52 -0.79 -27.21 -14.94
C VAL A 52 -1.58 -27.93 -13.83
N ASP A 53 -2.88 -28.17 -14.04
CA ASP A 53 -3.76 -28.82 -13.07
C ASP A 53 -4.09 -30.29 -13.43
N ALA A 54 -3.40 -30.89 -14.41
CA ALA A 54 -3.72 -32.24 -14.92
C ALA A 54 -3.71 -33.33 -13.84
N GLU A 55 -2.85 -33.20 -12.84
CA GLU A 55 -2.68 -34.16 -11.73
C GLU A 55 -3.53 -33.81 -10.49
N ASP A 56 -4.20 -32.65 -10.47
CA ASP A 56 -4.87 -32.10 -9.29
C ASP A 56 -6.32 -32.61 -9.12
N GLY A 57 -6.81 -33.46 -10.03
CA GLY A 57 -8.19 -33.96 -10.03
C GLY A 57 -8.57 -34.84 -8.82
N ALA A 58 -7.58 -35.38 -8.11
CA ALA A 58 -7.81 -36.28 -6.97
C ALA A 58 -7.90 -35.55 -5.62
N ASP A 59 -7.42 -34.30 -5.52
CA ASP A 59 -7.47 -33.53 -4.27
C ASP A 59 -8.66 -32.54 -4.29
N PRO A 60 -9.73 -32.81 -3.52
CA PRO A 60 -10.88 -31.92 -3.47
C PRO A 60 -10.55 -30.53 -2.88
N ASN A 61 -9.43 -30.36 -2.17
CA ASN A 61 -9.01 -29.06 -1.65
C ASN A 61 -8.42 -28.15 -2.73
N LEU A 62 -7.94 -28.72 -3.84
CA LEU A 62 -7.37 -27.96 -4.95
C LEU A 62 -8.45 -27.40 -5.89
N CYS A 63 -9.69 -27.89 -5.77
CA CYS A 63 -10.86 -27.42 -6.53
C CYS A 63 -10.56 -27.25 -8.03
N SER A 64 -9.81 -28.20 -8.62
CA SER A 64 -9.28 -28.13 -9.98
C SER A 64 -10.36 -27.89 -11.04
N GLU A 65 -11.59 -28.35 -10.78
CA GLU A 65 -12.77 -28.11 -11.61
C GLU A 65 -13.14 -26.63 -11.79
N TYR A 66 -12.91 -25.78 -10.79
CA TYR A 66 -13.25 -24.34 -10.86
C TYR A 66 -12.08 -23.47 -11.31
N VAL A 67 -10.87 -24.03 -11.40
CA VAL A 67 -9.66 -23.22 -11.62
C VAL A 67 -9.74 -22.43 -12.93
N LYS A 68 -10.23 -23.04 -14.01
CA LYS A 68 -10.37 -22.35 -15.31
C LYS A 68 -11.34 -21.16 -15.20
N ASP A 69 -12.47 -21.35 -14.52
CA ASP A 69 -13.50 -20.32 -14.33
C ASP A 69 -13.01 -19.19 -13.41
N ILE A 70 -12.33 -19.54 -12.32
CA ILE A 70 -11.72 -18.58 -11.39
C ILE A 70 -10.74 -17.68 -12.14
N TYR A 71 -9.79 -18.23 -12.90
CA TYR A 71 -8.80 -17.39 -13.59
C TYR A 71 -9.40 -16.61 -14.76
N ALA A 72 -10.45 -17.10 -15.41
CA ALA A 72 -11.21 -16.31 -16.37
C ALA A 72 -11.88 -15.10 -15.71
N TYR A 73 -12.53 -15.31 -14.56
CA TYR A 73 -13.15 -14.25 -13.77
C TYR A 73 -12.13 -13.23 -13.22
N LEU A 74 -10.98 -13.70 -12.72
CA LEU A 74 -9.91 -12.82 -12.25
C LEU A 74 -9.40 -11.92 -13.39
N ARG A 75 -9.19 -12.45 -14.60
CA ARG A 75 -8.80 -11.61 -15.76
C ARG A 75 -9.85 -10.56 -16.10
N GLN A 76 -11.13 -10.94 -16.09
CA GLN A 76 -12.21 -9.97 -16.32
C GLN A 76 -12.19 -8.84 -15.27
N LEU A 77 -12.07 -9.19 -13.99
CA LEU A 77 -11.99 -8.19 -12.91
C LEU A 77 -10.75 -7.28 -13.01
N GLU A 78 -9.63 -7.80 -13.51
CA GLU A 78 -8.42 -7.00 -13.74
C GLU A 78 -8.68 -5.89 -14.75
N GLU A 79 -9.39 -6.20 -15.84
CA GLU A 79 -9.77 -5.25 -16.89
C GLU A 79 -10.79 -4.22 -16.37
N GLU A 80 -11.81 -4.68 -15.63
CA GLU A 80 -12.84 -3.80 -15.06
C GLU A 80 -12.28 -2.79 -14.06
N GLN A 81 -11.22 -3.16 -13.34
CA GLN A 81 -10.62 -2.34 -12.28
C GLN A 81 -9.20 -1.84 -12.66
N ALA A 82 -8.98 -1.58 -13.95
CA ALA A 82 -7.71 -1.12 -14.48
C ALA A 82 -7.30 0.29 -14.00
N VAL A 83 -5.99 0.52 -14.00
CA VAL A 83 -5.36 1.81 -13.69
C VAL A 83 -4.82 2.42 -14.98
N ARG A 84 -5.18 3.67 -15.25
CA ARG A 84 -4.74 4.37 -16.47
C ARG A 84 -3.23 4.66 -16.44
N PRO A 85 -2.52 4.55 -17.58
CA PRO A 85 -1.13 4.94 -17.65
C PRO A 85 -0.96 6.44 -17.38
N LYS A 86 0.16 6.83 -16.77
CA LYS A 86 0.54 8.23 -16.51
C LYS A 86 -0.56 9.06 -15.82
N TYR A 87 -1.36 8.46 -14.94
CA TYR A 87 -2.51 9.12 -14.28
C TYR A 87 -2.14 10.34 -13.39
N LEU A 88 -0.85 10.50 -13.07
CA LEU A 88 -0.28 11.63 -12.32
C LEU A 88 0.18 12.80 -13.20
N LEU A 89 0.09 12.69 -14.53
CA LEU A 89 0.52 13.75 -15.43
C LEU A 89 -0.26 15.05 -15.17
N GLY A 90 0.45 16.16 -14.96
CA GLY A 90 -0.15 17.47 -14.67
C GLY A 90 -0.69 17.62 -13.23
N ARG A 91 -0.41 16.69 -12.32
CA ARG A 91 -0.82 16.78 -10.91
C ARG A 91 0.29 17.27 -10.01
N GLU A 92 -0.12 17.75 -8.83
CA GLU A 92 0.82 18.18 -7.78
C GLU A 92 1.70 17.00 -7.29
N VAL A 93 1.09 15.82 -7.16
CA VAL A 93 1.78 14.58 -6.76
C VAL A 93 2.46 13.94 -7.96
N THR A 94 3.77 13.70 -7.84
CA THR A 94 4.60 13.10 -8.90
C THR A 94 4.78 11.59 -8.70
N GLY A 95 5.26 10.89 -9.73
CA GLY A 95 5.61 9.47 -9.63
C GLY A 95 6.66 9.18 -8.55
N ASN A 96 7.63 10.08 -8.35
CA ASN A 96 8.63 9.95 -7.29
C ASN A 96 8.01 10.06 -5.89
N MET A 97 7.06 10.98 -5.69
CA MET A 97 6.34 11.09 -4.42
C MET A 97 5.51 9.85 -4.12
N ARG A 98 4.90 9.25 -5.14
CA ARG A 98 4.24 7.94 -5.02
C ARG A 98 5.24 6.86 -4.62
N ALA A 99 6.41 6.79 -5.27
CA ALA A 99 7.43 5.79 -4.94
C ALA A 99 7.90 5.90 -3.48
N ILE A 100 8.16 7.12 -3.01
CA ILE A 100 8.52 7.40 -1.60
C ILE A 100 7.40 6.95 -0.65
N LEU A 101 6.13 7.23 -0.97
CA LEU A 101 5.00 6.77 -0.17
C LEU A 101 4.96 5.23 -0.09
N ILE A 102 5.07 4.55 -1.23
CA ILE A 102 4.98 3.08 -1.28
C ILE A 102 6.16 2.43 -0.55
N ASP A 103 7.37 2.96 -0.72
CA ASP A 103 8.55 2.49 0.02
C ASP A 103 8.34 2.57 1.53
N TRP A 104 7.88 3.73 2.01
CA TRP A 104 7.55 3.89 3.42
C TRP A 104 6.44 2.93 3.88
N LEU A 105 5.40 2.71 3.08
CA LEU A 105 4.34 1.74 3.40
C LEU A 105 4.87 0.30 3.48
N VAL A 106 5.87 -0.09 2.69
CA VAL A 106 6.53 -1.41 2.85
C VAL A 106 7.16 -1.52 4.24
N GLN A 107 7.80 -0.46 4.73
CA GLN A 107 8.37 -0.44 6.09
C GLN A 107 7.26 -0.57 7.15
N VAL A 108 6.11 0.09 6.95
CA VAL A 108 4.94 -0.05 7.82
C VAL A 108 4.37 -1.48 7.78
N GLN A 109 4.26 -2.08 6.60
CA GLN A 109 3.83 -3.47 6.43
C GLN A 109 4.73 -4.43 7.22
N MET A 110 6.05 -4.27 7.11
CA MET A 110 7.01 -5.09 7.86
C MET A 110 6.88 -4.89 9.37
N LYS A 111 6.68 -3.65 9.82
CA LYS A 111 6.50 -3.31 11.24
C LYS A 111 5.26 -3.99 11.83
N PHE A 112 4.14 -3.97 11.11
CA PHE A 112 2.88 -4.61 11.54
C PHE A 112 2.79 -6.10 11.16
N ARG A 113 3.78 -6.62 10.41
CA ARG A 113 3.82 -8.01 9.91
C ARG A 113 2.58 -8.37 9.08
N LEU A 114 2.12 -7.45 8.24
CA LEU A 114 0.96 -7.65 7.37
C LEU A 114 1.30 -8.59 6.21
N LEU A 115 0.29 -9.29 5.72
CA LEU A 115 0.36 -10.16 4.55
C LEU A 115 0.84 -9.40 3.30
N GLN A 116 1.45 -10.14 2.38
CA GLN A 116 1.87 -9.58 1.10
C GLN A 116 0.67 -9.17 0.26
N GLU A 117 -0.44 -9.91 0.39
CA GLU A 117 -1.76 -9.62 -0.18
C GLU A 117 -2.24 -8.22 0.24
N THR A 118 -2.18 -7.91 1.54
CA THR A 118 -2.53 -6.61 2.11
C THR A 118 -1.74 -5.46 1.48
N MET A 119 -0.43 -5.66 1.25
CA MET A 119 0.40 -4.65 0.60
C MET A 119 0.02 -4.43 -0.87
N TYR A 120 -0.22 -5.50 -1.63
CA TYR A 120 -0.66 -5.36 -3.03
C TYR A 120 -2.04 -4.70 -3.13
N MET A 121 -2.96 -5.05 -2.22
CA MET A 121 -4.28 -4.41 -2.15
C MET A 121 -4.16 -2.92 -1.80
N THR A 122 -3.26 -2.57 -0.89
CA THR A 122 -2.97 -1.17 -0.53
C THR A 122 -2.57 -0.36 -1.77
N VAL A 123 -1.60 -0.86 -2.56
CA VAL A 123 -1.15 -0.19 -3.79
C VAL A 123 -2.29 -0.06 -4.80
N SER A 124 -3.07 -1.14 -5.01
CA SER A 124 -4.24 -1.15 -5.88
C SER A 124 -5.26 -0.08 -5.51
N ILE A 125 -5.59 0.04 -4.21
CA ILE A 125 -6.51 1.06 -3.69
C ILE A 125 -5.96 2.47 -3.92
N ILE A 126 -4.68 2.71 -3.61
CA ILE A 126 -4.03 4.03 -3.80
C ILE A 126 -4.12 4.45 -5.26
N ASP A 127 -3.69 3.58 -6.17
CA ASP A 127 -3.64 3.90 -7.60
C ASP A 127 -5.03 4.15 -8.19
N ARG A 128 -6.00 3.26 -7.90
CA ARG A 128 -7.39 3.39 -8.37
C ARG A 128 -8.06 4.63 -7.81
N PHE A 129 -7.79 4.99 -6.57
CA PHE A 129 -8.31 6.21 -5.96
C PHE A 129 -7.70 7.46 -6.63
N MET A 130 -6.37 7.51 -6.72
CA MET A 130 -5.66 8.70 -7.21
C MET A 130 -5.85 8.95 -8.70
N GLN A 131 -6.09 7.94 -9.54
CA GLN A 131 -6.33 8.19 -10.97
C GLN A 131 -7.58 9.05 -11.23
N ASN A 132 -8.56 9.06 -10.34
CA ASN A 132 -9.80 9.84 -10.48
C ASN A 132 -9.98 10.91 -9.40
N ASN A 133 -9.11 10.97 -8.38
CA ASN A 133 -9.20 11.95 -7.29
C ASN A 133 -7.90 12.74 -7.16
N CYS A 134 -7.98 14.07 -7.21
CA CYS A 134 -6.84 14.93 -6.91
C CYS A 134 -6.54 14.93 -5.41
N VAL A 135 -5.29 14.64 -5.06
CA VAL A 135 -4.81 14.57 -3.67
C VAL A 135 -3.69 15.61 -3.52
N PRO A 136 -3.82 16.57 -2.60
CA PRO A 136 -2.72 17.49 -2.27
C PRO A 136 -1.54 16.73 -1.67
N LYS A 137 -0.31 17.20 -1.89
CA LYS A 137 0.91 16.55 -1.34
C LYS A 137 0.83 16.25 0.16
N LYS A 138 0.32 17.21 0.93
CA LYS A 138 0.14 17.10 2.39
C LYS A 138 -0.84 16.02 2.84
N MET A 139 -1.68 15.51 1.94
CA MET A 139 -2.67 14.47 2.21
C MET A 139 -2.27 13.11 1.64
N LEU A 140 -1.12 13.01 0.98
CA LEU A 140 -0.68 11.79 0.32
C LEU A 140 -0.40 10.66 1.33
N GLN A 141 0.25 10.97 2.45
CA GLN A 141 0.48 9.98 3.52
C GLN A 141 -0.83 9.53 4.16
N LEU A 142 -1.80 10.44 4.38
CA LEU A 142 -3.14 10.09 4.87
C LEU A 142 -3.85 9.10 3.93
N VAL A 143 -3.79 9.32 2.61
CA VAL A 143 -4.35 8.37 1.63
C VAL A 143 -3.65 7.02 1.74
N GLY A 144 -2.33 6.99 1.85
CA GLY A 144 -1.55 5.76 1.96
C GLY A 144 -1.91 4.92 3.19
N VAL A 145 -1.87 5.51 4.40
CA VAL A 145 -2.21 4.76 5.62
C VAL A 145 -3.68 4.36 5.66
N THR A 146 -4.57 5.17 5.08
CA THR A 146 -5.99 4.83 5.04
C THR A 146 -6.27 3.70 4.06
N ALA A 147 -5.59 3.67 2.91
CA ALA A 147 -5.66 2.57 1.97
C ALA A 147 -5.15 1.26 2.60
N MET A 148 -4.05 1.33 3.36
CA MET A 148 -3.53 0.17 4.10
C MET A 148 -4.48 -0.26 5.21
N PHE A 149 -5.09 0.67 5.94
CA PHE A 149 -6.10 0.34 6.95
C PHE A 149 -7.32 -0.37 6.34
N ILE A 150 -7.79 0.07 5.17
CA ILE A 150 -8.86 -0.62 4.43
C ILE A 150 -8.41 -2.03 4.03
N ALA A 151 -7.23 -2.16 3.43
CA ALA A 151 -6.69 -3.44 2.98
C ALA A 151 -6.50 -4.42 4.14
N SER A 152 -5.96 -3.95 5.28
CA SER A 152 -5.77 -4.79 6.47
C SER A 152 -7.09 -5.34 6.98
N LYS A 153 -8.15 -4.52 7.05
CA LYS A 153 -9.48 -5.01 7.46
C LYS A 153 -10.11 -6.00 6.47
N TYR A 154 -9.64 -6.01 5.22
CA TYR A 154 -10.14 -6.90 4.19
C TYR A 154 -9.41 -8.24 4.18
N GLU A 155 -8.09 -8.23 4.34
CA GLU A 155 -7.23 -9.42 4.19
C GLU A 155 -6.78 -10.06 5.53
N GLU A 156 -6.59 -9.28 6.59
CA GLU A 156 -6.01 -9.77 7.84
C GLU A 156 -7.06 -10.41 8.74
N MET A 157 -6.70 -11.52 9.38
CA MET A 157 -7.53 -12.12 10.43
C MET A 157 -7.65 -11.21 11.66
N TYR A 158 -6.55 -10.52 12.00
CA TYR A 158 -6.46 -9.60 13.13
C TYR A 158 -5.77 -8.30 12.69
N PRO A 159 -6.52 -7.38 12.06
CA PRO A 159 -5.95 -6.13 11.55
C PRO A 159 -5.51 -5.19 12.69
N PRO A 160 -4.47 -4.36 12.49
CA PRO A 160 -4.13 -3.29 13.44
C PRO A 160 -5.30 -2.32 13.62
N GLU A 161 -5.38 -1.73 14.81
CA GLU A 161 -6.43 -0.76 15.10
C GLU A 161 -6.18 0.57 14.39
N ILE A 162 -7.23 1.37 14.23
CA ILE A 162 -7.10 2.72 13.65
C ILE A 162 -6.12 3.61 14.45
N GLY A 163 -5.90 3.32 15.74
CA GLY A 163 -4.92 4.01 16.56
C GLY A 163 -3.49 3.71 16.14
N ASP A 164 -3.19 2.50 15.69
CA ASP A 164 -1.87 2.09 15.24
C ASP A 164 -1.51 2.81 13.93
N PHE A 165 -2.48 2.96 13.03
CA PHE A 165 -2.31 3.73 11.79
C PHE A 165 -2.18 5.25 12.03
N ALA A 166 -2.81 5.79 13.07
CA ALA A 166 -2.54 7.17 13.47
C ALA A 166 -1.11 7.30 14.06
N PHE A 167 -0.73 6.36 14.93
CA PHE A 167 0.56 6.33 15.60
C PHE A 167 1.73 6.22 14.62
N VAL A 168 1.64 5.37 13.59
CA VAL A 168 2.73 5.20 12.61
C VAL A 168 2.98 6.45 11.75
N THR A 169 2.03 7.39 11.72
CA THR A 169 2.20 8.70 11.08
C THR A 169 2.74 9.76 12.05
N ASP A 170 3.32 9.35 13.18
CA ASP A 170 3.70 10.22 14.30
C ASP A 170 2.54 11.11 14.77
N ASN A 171 1.31 10.59 14.70
CA ASN A 171 0.07 11.32 14.97
C ASN A 171 -0.13 12.59 14.13
N THR A 172 0.53 12.70 12.96
CA THR A 172 0.28 13.75 11.98
C THR A 172 -1.19 13.80 11.57
N TYR A 173 -1.86 12.64 11.56
CA TYR A 173 -3.29 12.53 11.30
C TYR A 173 -4.05 11.89 12.46
N THR A 174 -5.23 12.44 12.72
CA THR A 174 -6.14 11.94 13.75
C THR A 174 -6.95 10.73 13.25
N LYS A 175 -7.41 9.90 14.18
CA LYS A 175 -8.37 8.80 13.88
C LYS A 175 -9.60 9.29 13.11
N HIS A 176 -10.06 10.52 13.37
CA HIS A 176 -11.19 11.12 12.64
C HIS A 176 -10.84 11.37 11.17
N GLN A 177 -9.67 11.92 10.87
CA GLN A 177 -9.21 12.14 9.49
C GLN A 177 -9.07 10.82 8.74
N ILE A 178 -8.56 9.76 9.38
CA ILE A 178 -8.48 8.42 8.78
C ILE A 178 -9.89 7.90 8.45
N ARG A 179 -10.87 7.99 9.36
CA ARG A 179 -12.27 7.59 9.07
C ARG A 179 -12.88 8.38 7.91
N GLN A 180 -12.60 9.68 7.84
CA GLN A 180 -13.13 10.52 6.76
C GLN A 180 -12.49 10.18 5.41
N MET A 181 -11.17 9.94 5.39
CA MET A 181 -10.48 9.50 4.20
C MET A 181 -10.95 8.11 3.76
N GLU A 182 -11.21 7.20 4.71
CA GLU A 182 -11.69 5.86 4.44
C GLU A 182 -13.02 5.91 3.70
N MET A 183 -13.98 6.67 4.23
CA MET A 183 -15.27 6.87 3.58
C MET A 183 -15.13 7.55 2.21
N LYS A 184 -14.14 8.42 2.02
CA LYS A 184 -13.88 9.04 0.72
C LYS A 184 -13.36 8.01 -0.29
N ILE A 185 -12.38 7.19 0.10
CA ILE A 185 -11.80 6.14 -0.74
C ILE A 185 -12.87 5.12 -1.10
N LEU A 186 -13.60 4.58 -0.12
CA LEU A 186 -14.62 3.55 -0.35
C LEU A 186 -15.72 4.04 -1.31
N ARG A 187 -16.23 5.27 -1.13
CA ARG A 187 -17.22 5.83 -2.06
C ARG A 187 -16.65 6.05 -3.46
N ALA A 188 -15.42 6.55 -3.57
CA ALA A 188 -14.77 6.80 -4.85
C ALA A 188 -14.49 5.50 -5.63
N LEU A 189 -14.36 4.37 -4.94
CA LEU A 189 -14.18 3.05 -5.53
C LEU A 189 -15.48 2.23 -5.59
N ASN A 190 -16.63 2.86 -5.29
CA ASN A 190 -17.94 2.20 -5.22
C ASN A 190 -17.94 0.93 -4.35
N PHE A 191 -17.14 0.92 -3.28
CA PHE A 191 -16.90 -0.24 -2.40
C PHE A 191 -16.36 -1.49 -3.12
N GLY A 192 -15.95 -1.38 -4.39
CA GLY A 192 -15.33 -2.47 -5.14
C GLY A 192 -13.85 -2.59 -4.81
N LEU A 193 -13.50 -3.50 -3.89
CA LEU A 193 -12.11 -3.76 -3.47
C LEU A 193 -11.52 -5.05 -4.08
N GLY A 194 -12.35 -5.87 -4.72
CA GLY A 194 -12.00 -7.20 -5.22
C GLY A 194 -11.15 -7.25 -6.49
N ARG A 195 -10.28 -6.25 -6.75
CA ARG A 195 -9.33 -6.36 -7.86
C ARG A 195 -8.41 -7.55 -7.59
N PRO A 196 -8.20 -8.47 -8.55
CA PRO A 196 -7.23 -9.55 -8.36
C PRO A 196 -5.84 -9.00 -8.05
N LEU A 197 -5.18 -9.62 -7.09
CA LEU A 197 -3.80 -9.33 -6.74
C LEU A 197 -2.82 -10.08 -7.66
N PRO A 198 -1.62 -9.51 -7.95
CA PRO A 198 -0.60 -10.16 -8.77
C PRO A 198 -0.22 -11.56 -8.27
N LEU A 199 -0.33 -11.76 -6.94
CA LEU A 199 0.05 -13.00 -6.29
C LEU A 199 -0.80 -14.20 -6.72
N HIS A 200 -2.07 -14.01 -7.08
CA HIS A 200 -2.91 -15.10 -7.59
C HIS A 200 -2.36 -15.62 -8.92
N PHE A 201 -2.02 -14.72 -9.84
CA PHE A 201 -1.44 -15.09 -11.14
C PHE A 201 -0.05 -15.71 -10.98
N LEU A 202 0.78 -15.16 -10.09
CA LEU A 202 2.12 -15.71 -9.82
C LEU A 202 2.04 -17.13 -9.25
N ARG A 203 1.15 -17.39 -8.28
CA ARG A 203 0.98 -18.73 -7.70
C ARG A 203 0.59 -19.77 -8.75
N ARG A 204 -0.25 -19.40 -9.73
CA ARG A 204 -0.58 -20.31 -10.84
C ARG A 204 0.56 -20.53 -11.82
N ALA A 205 1.34 -19.49 -12.11
CA ALA A 205 2.48 -19.60 -13.01
C ALA A 205 3.64 -20.43 -12.42
N SER A 206 3.74 -20.50 -11.09
CA SER A 206 4.79 -21.23 -10.38
C SER A 206 4.47 -22.69 -10.06
N LYS A 207 3.26 -23.18 -10.38
CA LYS A 207 2.95 -24.60 -10.37
C LYS A 207 3.57 -25.26 -11.61
#